data_AF-A0A1E3XBI2-F1
#
_entry.id   AF-A0A1E3XBI2-F1
#
_cell.length_a   1.000
_cell.length_b   1.000
_cell.length_c   1.000
_cell.angle_alpha   90.00
_cell.angle_beta   90.00
_cell.angle_gamma   90.00
#
_symmetry.space_group_name_H-M   'P 1'
#
loop_
_entity.id
_entity.type
_entity.pdbx_description
1 polymer ?
#
loop_
_entity_poly.entity_id
_entity_poly.type
_entity_poly.pdbx_seq_one_letter_code
_entity_poly.pdbx_strand_id
1 'polypeptide(L)'
;MSANINIEEDFKNRDQIYKMVEEVVRELGISDKLVEILIKHPPSGSPIDMNYLSSNSKSLDLEIVDSLDNLEGRVRHELMHVSDQLDEKFNYKESLIPREGTGAFRRYKYLWNVYIDSRLTRIGKPAYETQGGREKEIGECYPELSIELRKKCFDFLWGMGLLDFEQVSAMSHDLFSAFEELKSLAQSHGEKQITFETLEELRNYGKK
;
A
#
# COMPACT_ATOMS: atom_id res chain seq x y z
N MET A 1 12.53 -17.57 -17.00
CA MET A 1 13.75 -17.77 -16.17
C MET A 1 13.35 -17.21 -14.84
N SER A 2 13.37 -18.02 -13.79
CA SER A 2 12.99 -17.56 -12.46
C SER A 2 13.99 -16.52 -11.94
N ALA A 3 13.50 -15.48 -11.28
CA ALA A 3 14.32 -14.48 -10.64
C ALA A 3 15.35 -15.11 -9.69
N ASN A 4 16.58 -14.59 -9.70
CA ASN A 4 17.59 -14.93 -8.72
C ASN A 4 17.27 -14.21 -7.40
N ILE A 5 16.96 -14.96 -6.34
CA ILE A 5 16.67 -14.40 -5.02
C ILE A 5 17.92 -14.50 -4.15
N ASN A 6 18.39 -13.37 -3.65
CA ASN A 6 19.51 -13.26 -2.71
C ASN A 6 19.02 -12.64 -1.40
N ILE A 7 19.62 -13.02 -0.28
CA ILE A 7 19.35 -12.44 1.05
C ILE A 7 20.67 -12.18 1.75
N GLU A 8 20.80 -11.01 2.38
CA GLU A 8 21.98 -10.63 3.17
C GLU A 8 22.27 -11.65 4.30
N GLU A 9 23.55 -11.78 4.69
CA GLU A 9 24.02 -12.85 5.56
C GLU A 9 23.65 -12.67 7.04
N ASP A 10 23.34 -11.45 7.48
CA ASP A 10 23.17 -11.07 8.88
C ASP A 10 21.75 -11.26 9.44
N PHE A 11 20.81 -11.74 8.61
CA PHE A 11 19.46 -12.13 9.05
C PHE A 11 19.49 -13.33 10.01
N LYS A 12 18.88 -13.19 11.19
CA LYS A 12 18.69 -14.28 12.14
C LYS A 12 17.67 -15.31 11.64
N ASN A 13 16.61 -14.85 10.97
CA ASN A 13 15.54 -15.71 10.43
C ASN A 13 15.67 -15.92 8.91
N ARG A 14 16.91 -15.92 8.39
CA ARG A 14 17.24 -15.93 6.96
C ARG A 14 16.46 -16.97 6.16
N ASP A 15 16.47 -18.23 6.59
CA ASP A 15 15.87 -19.33 5.83
C ASP A 15 14.34 -19.21 5.75
N GLN A 16 13.69 -18.79 6.84
CA GLN A 16 12.24 -18.59 6.88
C GLN A 16 11.82 -17.40 6.01
N ILE A 17 12.56 -16.29 6.06
CA ILE A 17 12.29 -15.10 5.25
C ILE A 17 12.50 -15.42 3.77
N TYR A 18 13.63 -16.04 3.43
CA TYR A 18 13.93 -16.47 2.07
C TYR A 18 12.82 -17.34 1.50
N LYS A 19 12.45 -18.39 2.23
CA LYS A 19 11.40 -19.32 1.80
C LYS A 19 10.05 -18.62 1.63
N MET A 20 9.68 -17.73 2.55
CA MET A 20 8.43 -16.97 2.45
C MET A 20 8.42 -16.09 1.18
N VAL A 21 9.50 -15.36 0.91
CA VAL A 21 9.62 -14.52 -0.29
C VAL A 21 9.57 -15.38 -1.55
N GLU A 22 10.31 -16.48 -1.61
CA GLU A 22 10.31 -17.41 -2.76
C GLU A 22 8.90 -17.96 -3.04
N GLU A 23 8.18 -18.40 -2.01
CA GLU A 23 6.83 -18.95 -2.14
C GLU A 23 5.85 -17.89 -2.65
N VAL A 24 5.87 -16.68 -2.08
CA VAL A 24 4.94 -15.60 -2.47
C VAL A 24 5.25 -15.05 -3.86
N VAL A 25 6.53 -14.87 -4.22
CA VAL A 25 6.96 -14.46 -5.57
C VAL A 25 6.45 -15.42 -6.64
N ARG A 26 6.51 -16.73 -6.36
CA ARG A 26 5.95 -17.76 -7.24
C ARG A 26 4.42 -17.73 -7.29
N GLU A 27 3.76 -17.60 -6.13
CA GLU A 27 2.30 -17.56 -6.04
C GLU A 27 1.70 -16.39 -6.82
N LEU A 28 2.34 -15.21 -6.75
CA LEU A 28 1.93 -14.01 -7.48
C LEU A 28 2.30 -14.04 -8.97
N GLY A 29 3.07 -15.04 -9.43
CA GLY A 29 3.49 -15.14 -10.82
C GLY A 29 4.44 -14.03 -11.29
N ILE A 30 5.13 -13.37 -10.35
CA ILE A 30 6.10 -12.31 -10.65
C ILE A 30 7.53 -12.85 -10.81
N SER A 31 7.77 -14.13 -10.51
CA SER A 31 9.07 -14.79 -10.61
C SER A 31 9.70 -14.71 -12.01
N ASP A 32 8.91 -14.81 -13.07
CA ASP A 32 9.42 -14.75 -14.46
C ASP A 32 9.47 -13.33 -15.03
N LYS A 33 8.97 -12.33 -14.29
CA LYS A 33 8.99 -10.92 -14.70
C LYS A 33 10.27 -10.22 -14.22
N LEU A 34 10.81 -10.67 -13.09
CA LEU A 34 12.01 -10.14 -12.45
C LEU A 34 13.24 -11.01 -12.79
N VAL A 35 14.41 -10.38 -12.79
CA VAL A 35 15.72 -11.02 -12.96
C VAL A 35 16.38 -11.24 -11.60
N GLU A 36 16.27 -10.27 -10.69
CA GLU A 36 16.93 -10.29 -9.39
C GLU A 36 16.00 -9.76 -8.29
N ILE A 37 16.04 -10.41 -7.13
CA ILE A 37 15.40 -9.96 -5.90
C ILE A 37 16.47 -9.98 -4.81
N LEU A 38 16.78 -8.83 -4.23
CA LEU A 38 17.69 -8.69 -3.10
C LEU A 38 16.90 -8.41 -1.83
N ILE A 39 16.96 -9.33 -0.86
CA ILE A 39 16.37 -9.18 0.47
C ILE A 39 17.43 -8.61 1.41
N LYS A 40 17.14 -7.45 2.00
CA LYS A 40 18.07 -6.72 2.87
C LYS A 40 17.37 -6.18 4.11
N HIS A 41 18.14 -5.80 5.12
CA HIS A 41 17.55 -5.17 6.31
C HIS A 41 17.04 -3.75 5.99
N PRO A 42 15.93 -3.31 6.62
CA PRO A 42 15.52 -1.92 6.59
C PRO A 42 16.60 -0.99 7.16
N PRO A 43 16.73 0.24 6.63
CA PRO A 43 17.76 1.16 7.08
C PRO A 43 17.62 1.48 8.56
N SER A 44 18.74 1.50 9.28
CA SER A 44 18.82 1.91 10.69
C SER A 44 17.88 1.15 11.64
N GLY A 45 17.51 -0.09 11.31
CA GLY A 45 16.59 -0.89 12.13
C GLY A 45 15.15 -0.37 12.09
N SER A 46 14.75 0.32 11.01
CA SER A 46 13.37 0.73 10.77
C SER A 46 12.42 -0.46 10.98
N PRO A 47 11.28 -0.28 11.67
CA PRO A 47 10.32 -1.35 11.92
C PRO A 47 9.36 -1.57 10.74
N ILE A 48 9.70 -1.08 9.55
CA ILE A 48 8.82 -1.03 8.38
C ILE A 48 9.49 -1.78 7.23
N ASP A 49 8.74 -2.70 6.63
CA ASP A 49 9.12 -3.36 5.38
C ASP A 49 8.89 -2.41 4.20
N MET A 50 9.73 -2.50 3.19
CA MET A 50 9.63 -1.66 2.00
C MET A 50 10.04 -2.44 0.76
N ASN A 51 9.51 -2.04 -0.38
CA ASN A 51 9.87 -2.55 -1.69
C ASN A 51 10.36 -1.42 -2.60
N TYR A 52 11.37 -1.71 -3.41
CA TYR A 52 11.91 -0.78 -4.41
C TYR A 52 12.13 -1.53 -5.72
N LEU A 53 11.14 -1.44 -6.60
CA LEU A 53 11.24 -1.95 -7.97
C LEU A 53 12.07 -0.97 -8.82
N SER A 54 13.08 -1.47 -9.52
CA SER A 54 13.88 -0.64 -10.40
C SER A 54 13.09 -0.11 -11.61
N SER A 55 13.54 1.01 -12.18
CA SER A 55 12.85 1.69 -13.29
C SER A 55 12.71 0.87 -14.57
N ASN A 56 13.54 -0.16 -14.76
CA ASN A 56 13.42 -1.11 -15.87
C ASN A 56 12.55 -2.33 -15.53
N SER A 57 12.02 -2.38 -14.30
CA SER A 57 11.18 -3.45 -13.77
C SER A 57 11.83 -4.84 -13.80
N LYS A 58 13.16 -4.91 -13.67
CA LYS A 58 13.93 -6.17 -13.68
C LYS A 58 14.55 -6.54 -12.35
N SER A 59 14.78 -5.59 -11.45
CA SER A 59 15.35 -5.86 -10.13
C SER A 59 14.49 -5.30 -9.03
N LEU A 60 14.42 -6.01 -7.91
CA LEU A 60 13.66 -5.63 -6.72
C LEU A 60 14.58 -5.66 -5.50
N ASP A 61 14.68 -4.53 -4.81
CA ASP A 61 15.20 -4.50 -3.44
C ASP A 61 14.00 -4.63 -2.49
N LEU A 62 14.05 -5.64 -1.62
CA LEU A 62 13.02 -5.90 -0.61
C LEU A 62 13.64 -5.74 0.78
N GLU A 63 13.27 -4.66 1.47
CA GLU A 63 13.66 -4.40 2.85
C GLU A 63 12.70 -5.12 3.79
N ILE A 64 13.18 -6.13 4.52
CA ILE A 64 12.35 -6.94 5.43
C ILE A 64 12.86 -6.86 6.86
N VAL A 65 12.00 -6.47 7.80
CA VAL A 65 12.31 -6.55 9.24
C VAL A 65 12.53 -8.00 9.63
N ASP A 66 13.64 -8.30 10.30
CA ASP A 66 14.03 -9.64 10.75
C ASP A 66 13.22 -10.09 11.98
N SER A 67 11.94 -10.34 11.72
CA SER A 67 10.95 -10.82 12.68
C SER A 67 10.04 -11.82 11.98
N LEU A 68 9.69 -12.90 12.69
CA LEU A 68 8.70 -13.85 12.21
C LEU A 68 7.27 -13.39 12.48
N ASP A 69 7.08 -12.33 13.26
CA ASP A 69 5.75 -11.79 13.54
C ASP A 69 5.11 -11.27 12.25
N ASN A 70 3.91 -11.78 11.99
CA ASN A 70 3.14 -11.60 10.76
C ASN A 70 3.98 -11.64 9.46
N LEU A 71 5.05 -12.43 9.40
CA LEU A 71 5.98 -12.42 8.26
C LEU A 71 5.27 -12.64 6.91
N GLU A 72 4.32 -13.58 6.86
CA GLU A 72 3.56 -13.85 5.64
C GLU A 72 2.76 -12.62 5.19
N GLY A 73 2.03 -11.96 6.10
CA GLY A 73 1.25 -10.77 5.78
C GLY A 73 2.12 -9.61 5.30
N ARG A 74 3.28 -9.44 5.94
CA ARG A 74 4.26 -8.40 5.57
C ARG A 74 4.84 -8.63 4.18
N VAL A 75 5.36 -9.84 3.91
CA VAL A 75 5.91 -10.20 2.59
C VAL A 75 4.86 -10.13 1.48
N ARG A 76 3.64 -10.61 1.74
CA ARG A 76 2.55 -10.54 0.76
C ARG A 76 2.16 -9.12 0.42
N HIS A 77 2.09 -8.23 1.41
CA HIS A 77 1.74 -6.84 1.19
C HIS A 77 2.77 -6.14 0.29
N GLU A 78 4.05 -6.26 0.62
CA GLU A 78 5.12 -5.64 -0.17
C GLU A 78 5.19 -6.21 -1.59
N LEU A 79 5.05 -7.53 -1.75
CA LEU A 79 5.08 -8.15 -3.08
C LEU A 79 3.80 -7.92 -3.89
N MET A 80 2.66 -7.63 -3.24
CA MET A 80 1.44 -7.20 -3.93
C MET A 80 1.59 -5.81 -4.55
N HIS A 81 2.29 -4.87 -3.90
CA HIS A 81 2.66 -3.59 -4.52
C HIS A 81 3.46 -3.85 -5.80
N VAL A 82 4.48 -4.70 -5.73
CA VAL A 82 5.30 -5.05 -6.91
C VAL A 82 4.47 -5.75 -7.98
N SER A 83 3.57 -6.66 -7.60
CA SER A 83 2.69 -7.35 -8.53
C SER A 83 1.77 -6.37 -9.27
N ASP A 84 1.19 -5.41 -8.55
CA ASP A 84 0.39 -4.33 -9.14
C ASP A 84 1.24 -3.48 -10.10
N GLN A 85 2.46 -3.08 -9.71
CA GLN A 85 3.36 -2.32 -10.58
C GLN A 85 3.72 -3.06 -11.89
N LEU A 86 3.77 -4.39 -11.84
CA LEU A 86 4.08 -5.26 -12.98
C LEU A 86 2.83 -5.72 -13.76
N ASP A 87 1.62 -5.32 -13.37
CA ASP A 87 0.37 -5.64 -14.04
C ASP A 87 -0.03 -4.51 -15.01
N GLU A 88 -0.11 -4.84 -16.30
CA GLU A 88 -0.54 -3.91 -17.35
C GLU A 88 -1.95 -3.36 -17.09
N LYS A 89 -2.84 -4.12 -16.42
CA LYS A 89 -4.18 -3.66 -16.09
C LYS A 89 -4.20 -2.63 -14.96
N PHE A 90 -3.27 -2.76 -14.02
CA PHE A 90 -3.10 -1.76 -12.96
C PHE A 90 -2.48 -0.47 -13.52
N ASN A 91 -1.67 -0.58 -14.58
CA ASN A 91 -1.18 0.55 -15.36
C ASN A 91 -0.43 1.59 -14.52
N TYR A 92 0.52 1.12 -13.71
CA TYR A 92 1.35 1.96 -12.85
C TYR A 92 2.11 3.03 -13.65
N LYS A 93 2.08 4.28 -13.18
CA LYS A 93 2.73 5.43 -13.80
C LYS A 93 3.41 6.29 -12.75
N GLU A 94 4.74 6.28 -12.71
CA GLU A 94 5.51 7.08 -11.74
C GLU A 94 5.16 8.57 -11.78
N SER A 95 4.81 9.11 -12.96
CA SER A 95 4.40 10.51 -13.15
C SER A 95 3.07 10.88 -12.45
N LEU A 96 2.27 9.91 -12.02
CA LEU A 96 1.02 10.14 -11.29
C LEU A 96 1.19 9.95 -9.77
N ILE A 97 2.39 9.67 -9.27
CA ILE A 97 2.66 9.63 -7.83
C ILE A 97 2.57 11.06 -7.28
N PRO A 98 1.75 11.32 -6.24
CA PRO A 98 1.71 12.64 -5.62
C PRO A 98 3.06 13.02 -5.02
N ARG A 99 3.39 14.32 -5.02
CA ARG A 99 4.65 14.82 -4.49
C ARG A 99 4.87 14.38 -3.03
N GLU A 100 6.03 13.81 -2.75
CA GLU A 100 6.39 13.42 -1.38
C GLU A 100 6.28 14.59 -0.39
N GLY A 101 5.88 14.29 0.84
CA GLY A 101 5.70 15.29 1.89
C GLY A 101 4.37 16.07 1.84
N THR A 102 3.48 15.78 0.88
CA THR A 102 2.12 16.34 0.81
C THR A 102 1.08 15.44 1.48
N GLY A 103 -0.11 15.98 1.78
CA GLY A 103 -1.24 15.16 2.25
C GLY A 103 -1.72 14.16 1.21
N ALA A 104 -1.69 14.53 -0.08
CA ALA A 104 -2.03 13.63 -1.18
C ALA A 104 -1.10 12.40 -1.22
N PHE A 105 0.19 12.56 -0.97
CA PHE A 105 1.12 11.43 -0.90
C PHE A 105 0.81 10.47 0.26
N ARG A 106 0.41 10.99 1.43
CA ARG A 106 -0.04 10.15 2.57
C ARG A 106 -1.31 9.38 2.23
N ARG A 107 -2.27 10.04 1.58
CA ARG A 107 -3.55 9.45 1.14
C ARG A 107 -3.34 8.39 0.07
N TYR A 108 -2.45 8.64 -0.88
CA TYR A 108 -2.06 7.69 -1.92
C TYR A 108 -1.55 6.37 -1.32
N LYS A 109 -0.59 6.44 -0.38
CA LYS A 109 -0.10 5.23 0.31
C LYS A 109 -1.21 4.50 1.05
N TYR A 110 -2.06 5.25 1.77
CA TYR A 110 -3.19 4.68 2.48
C TYR A 110 -4.15 3.93 1.56
N LEU A 111 -4.57 4.56 0.46
CA LEU A 111 -5.51 3.99 -0.49
C LEU A 111 -4.97 2.71 -1.12
N TRP A 112 -3.71 2.70 -1.55
CA TRP A 112 -3.10 1.51 -2.12
C TRP A 112 -2.96 0.40 -1.07
N ASN A 113 -2.58 0.74 0.15
CA ASN A 113 -2.48 -0.22 1.24
C ASN A 113 -3.85 -0.85 1.59
N VAL A 114 -4.92 -0.05 1.65
CA VAL A 114 -6.30 -0.54 1.83
C VAL A 114 -6.69 -1.48 0.69
N TYR A 115 -6.36 -1.13 -0.55
CA TYR A 115 -6.64 -1.96 -1.71
C TYR A 115 -5.89 -3.32 -1.66
N ILE A 116 -4.65 -3.34 -1.19
CA ILE A 116 -3.88 -4.58 -1.03
C ILE A 116 -4.43 -5.43 0.11
N ASP A 117 -4.57 -4.87 1.30
CA ASP A 117 -4.97 -5.64 2.49
C ASP A 117 -6.41 -6.17 2.37
N SER A 118 -7.30 -5.43 1.70
CA SER A 118 -8.65 -5.91 1.40
C SER A 118 -8.65 -7.08 0.42
N ARG A 119 -7.79 -7.06 -0.61
CA ARG A 119 -7.63 -8.19 -1.54
C ARG A 119 -7.06 -9.42 -0.84
N LEU A 120 -6.02 -9.26 -0.01
CA LEU A 120 -5.44 -10.36 0.77
C LEU A 120 -6.48 -11.00 1.69
N THR A 121 -7.22 -10.18 2.44
CA THR A 121 -8.28 -10.65 3.34
C THR A 121 -9.35 -11.43 2.58
N ARG A 122 -9.76 -10.94 1.40
CA ARG A 122 -10.80 -11.56 0.56
C ARG A 122 -10.42 -12.93 0.04
N ILE A 123 -9.14 -13.15 -0.23
CA ILE A 123 -8.60 -14.46 -0.65
C ILE A 123 -8.17 -15.33 0.54
N GLY A 124 -8.47 -14.92 1.78
CA GLY A 124 -8.16 -15.68 2.99
C GLY A 124 -6.67 -15.74 3.33
N LYS A 125 -5.87 -14.78 2.87
CA LYS A 125 -4.44 -14.66 3.18
C LYS A 125 -4.21 -13.60 4.26
N PRO A 126 -3.15 -13.74 5.08
CA PRO A 126 -2.78 -12.71 6.05
C PRO A 126 -2.51 -11.37 5.37
N ALA A 127 -3.02 -10.29 5.95
CA ALA A 127 -2.77 -8.91 5.54
C ALA A 127 -1.65 -8.29 6.41
N TYR A 128 -1.07 -7.18 5.95
CA TYR A 128 -0.08 -6.43 6.75
C TYR A 128 -0.73 -5.84 7.99
N GLU A 129 -1.88 -5.20 7.78
CA GLU A 129 -2.71 -4.62 8.83
C GLU A 129 -4.13 -5.20 8.77
N THR A 130 -4.77 -5.25 9.92
CA THR A 130 -6.16 -5.65 10.08
C THR A 130 -7.12 -4.65 9.44
N GLN A 131 -8.33 -5.11 9.10
CA GLN A 131 -9.41 -4.22 8.64
C GLN A 131 -9.66 -3.09 9.65
N GLY A 132 -9.72 -3.39 10.94
CA GLY A 132 -9.93 -2.38 11.99
C GLY A 132 -8.77 -1.38 12.11
N GLY A 133 -7.53 -1.82 11.89
CA GLY A 133 -6.37 -0.93 11.83
C GLY A 133 -6.46 0.05 10.67
N ARG A 134 -6.81 -0.43 9.47
CA ARG A 134 -7.02 0.42 8.28
C ARG A 134 -8.25 1.33 8.41
N GLU A 135 -9.31 0.88 9.08
CA GLU A 135 -10.48 1.72 9.41
C GLU A 135 -10.05 2.88 10.30
N LYS A 136 -9.21 2.61 11.32
CA LYS A 136 -8.71 3.66 12.22
C LYS A 136 -7.77 4.64 11.50
N GLU A 137 -6.91 4.12 10.62
CA GLU A 137 -5.92 4.90 9.87
C GLU A 137 -6.55 5.97 8.95
N ILE A 138 -7.79 5.76 8.49
CA ILE A 138 -8.49 6.75 7.66
C ILE A 138 -8.59 8.11 8.36
N GLY A 139 -8.69 8.12 9.68
CA GLY A 139 -8.79 9.34 10.47
C GLY A 139 -7.54 10.20 10.46
N GLU A 140 -6.38 9.60 10.20
CA GLU A 140 -5.11 10.32 10.01
C GLU A 140 -4.99 10.90 8.60
N CYS A 141 -5.63 10.25 7.63
CA CYS A 141 -5.56 10.63 6.22
C CYS A 141 -6.62 11.66 5.82
N TYR A 142 -7.78 11.62 6.48
CA TYR A 142 -8.91 12.50 6.22
C TYR A 142 -9.44 13.15 7.52
N PRO A 143 -8.57 13.84 8.29
CA PRO A 143 -8.90 14.39 9.60
C PRO A 143 -9.99 15.48 9.57
N GLU A 144 -10.32 15.99 8.39
CA GLU A 144 -11.39 16.96 8.14
C GLU A 144 -12.79 16.34 8.02
N LEU A 145 -12.89 15.06 7.64
CA LEU A 145 -14.18 14.39 7.46
C LEU A 145 -14.75 13.93 8.80
N SER A 146 -16.05 13.83 8.95
CA SER A 146 -16.70 13.29 10.14
C SER A 146 -16.37 11.80 10.32
N ILE A 147 -16.43 11.31 11.56
CA ILE A 147 -16.22 9.90 11.88
C ILE A 147 -17.20 9.01 11.09
N GLU A 148 -18.45 9.45 10.95
CA GLU A 148 -19.47 8.71 10.23
C GLU A 148 -19.15 8.62 8.72
N LEU A 149 -18.77 9.74 8.10
CA LEU A 149 -18.41 9.76 6.69
C LEU A 149 -17.16 8.91 6.42
N ARG A 150 -16.13 9.04 7.27
CA ARG A 150 -14.91 8.21 7.21
C ARG A 150 -15.23 6.72 7.22
N LYS A 151 -16.08 6.27 8.16
CA LYS A 151 -16.46 4.86 8.26
C LYS A 151 -17.11 4.37 6.96
N LYS A 152 -18.07 5.11 6.43
CA LYS A 152 -18.77 4.75 5.18
C LYS A 152 -17.83 4.76 3.96
N CYS A 153 -16.92 5.73 3.87
CA CYS A 153 -15.89 5.74 2.84
C CYS A 153 -14.96 4.52 2.95
N PHE A 154 -14.52 4.19 4.17
CA PHE A 154 -13.69 3.02 4.41
C PHE A 154 -14.39 1.72 4.00
N ASP A 155 -15.65 1.51 4.43
CA ASP A 155 -16.41 0.31 4.10
C ASP A 155 -16.56 0.13 2.58
N PHE A 156 -16.76 1.24 1.85
CA PHE A 156 -16.81 1.23 0.38
C PHE A 156 -15.45 0.86 -0.23
N LEU A 157 -14.35 1.50 0.20
CA LEU A 157 -13.00 1.22 -0.29
C LEU A 157 -12.58 -0.23 0.00
N TRP A 158 -12.91 -0.75 1.18
CA TRP A 158 -12.58 -2.11 1.58
C TRP A 158 -13.35 -3.17 0.78
N GLY A 159 -14.61 -2.90 0.44
CA GLY A 159 -15.46 -3.76 -0.37
C GLY A 159 -15.21 -3.69 -1.88
N MET A 160 -14.38 -2.75 -2.33
CA MET A 160 -14.22 -2.40 -3.74
C MET A 160 -13.68 -3.56 -4.59
N GLY A 161 -13.98 -3.53 -5.89
CA GLY A 161 -13.41 -4.41 -6.90
C GLY A 161 -12.00 -4.00 -7.32
N LEU A 162 -11.66 -4.28 -8.58
CA LEU A 162 -10.37 -3.90 -9.15
C LEU A 162 -10.24 -2.37 -9.25
N LEU A 163 -9.07 -1.88 -8.87
CA LEU A 163 -8.63 -0.50 -9.06
C LEU A 163 -7.46 -0.46 -10.04
N ASP A 164 -7.40 0.59 -10.86
CA ASP A 164 -6.19 0.97 -11.57
C ASP A 164 -5.42 2.08 -10.83
N PHE A 165 -4.19 2.34 -11.25
CA PHE A 165 -3.31 3.31 -10.62
C PHE A 165 -3.81 4.75 -10.75
N GLU A 166 -4.49 5.08 -11.85
CA GLU A 166 -5.01 6.42 -12.10
C GLU A 166 -6.14 6.75 -11.14
N GLN A 167 -7.01 5.78 -10.84
CA GLN A 167 -8.04 5.89 -9.80
C GLN A 167 -7.42 6.09 -8.41
N VAL A 168 -6.40 5.31 -8.05
CA VAL A 168 -5.70 5.47 -6.75
C VAL A 168 -5.08 6.86 -6.63
N SER A 169 -4.41 7.33 -7.69
CA SER A 169 -3.81 8.66 -7.74
C SER A 169 -4.87 9.77 -7.66
N ALA A 170 -5.92 9.71 -8.47
CA ALA A 170 -7.00 10.69 -8.47
C ALA A 170 -7.67 10.80 -7.09
N MET A 171 -7.99 9.65 -6.48
CA MET A 171 -8.57 9.61 -5.13
C MET A 171 -7.65 10.19 -4.05
N SER A 172 -6.33 10.12 -4.24
CA SER A 172 -5.40 10.71 -3.28
C SER A 172 -5.47 12.25 -3.25
N HIS A 173 -5.81 12.88 -4.38
CA HIS A 173 -6.02 14.31 -4.51
C HIS A 173 -7.45 14.73 -4.15
N ASP A 174 -8.44 13.90 -4.49
CA ASP A 174 -9.85 14.06 -4.14
C ASP A 174 -10.50 12.68 -4.00
N LEU A 175 -10.78 12.26 -2.76
CA LEU A 175 -11.35 10.94 -2.44
C LEU A 175 -12.66 10.66 -3.21
N PHE A 176 -13.38 11.71 -3.60
CA PHE A 176 -14.67 11.63 -4.25
C PHE A 176 -14.59 11.67 -5.79
N SER A 177 -13.39 11.71 -6.36
CA SER A 177 -13.17 11.92 -7.79
C SER A 177 -13.46 10.70 -8.67
N ALA A 178 -13.24 9.49 -8.17
CA ALA A 178 -13.29 8.27 -8.98
C ALA A 178 -14.64 7.55 -8.96
N PHE A 179 -15.46 7.77 -7.93
CA PHE A 179 -16.70 7.01 -7.71
C PHE A 179 -17.87 7.94 -7.33
N GLU A 180 -18.96 7.85 -8.07
CA GLU A 180 -20.17 8.65 -7.81
C GLU A 180 -20.83 8.30 -6.48
N GLU A 181 -20.66 7.07 -5.97
CA GLU A 181 -21.12 6.65 -4.64
C GLU A 181 -20.45 7.45 -3.52
N LEU A 182 -19.13 7.58 -3.57
CA LEU A 182 -18.37 8.35 -2.58
C LEU A 182 -18.72 9.84 -2.66
N LYS A 183 -18.89 10.36 -3.87
CA LYS A 183 -19.30 11.75 -4.11
C LYS A 183 -20.71 12.03 -3.61
N SER A 184 -21.66 11.16 -3.90
CA SER A 184 -23.05 11.26 -3.42
C SER A 184 -23.09 11.21 -1.90
N LEU A 185 -22.26 10.37 -1.30
CA LEU A 185 -22.12 10.24 0.14
C LEU A 185 -21.62 11.55 0.77
N ALA A 186 -20.54 12.12 0.26
CA ALA A 186 -20.03 13.42 0.72
C ALA A 186 -21.07 14.53 0.59
N GLN A 187 -21.77 14.59 -0.54
CA GLN A 187 -22.84 15.58 -0.79
C GLN A 187 -23.99 15.45 0.21
N SER A 188 -24.43 14.23 0.52
CA SER A 188 -25.50 14.01 1.50
C SER A 188 -25.12 14.42 2.93
N HIS A 189 -23.82 14.41 3.24
CA HIS A 189 -23.27 14.85 4.52
C HIS A 189 -22.94 16.35 4.53
N GLY A 190 -22.95 17.02 3.37
CA GLY A 190 -22.54 18.43 3.24
C GLY A 190 -21.04 18.66 3.49
N GLU A 191 -20.24 17.60 3.39
CA GLU A 191 -18.81 17.61 3.71
C GLU A 191 -17.95 17.67 2.44
N LYS A 192 -16.74 18.22 2.57
CA LYS A 192 -15.78 18.33 1.46
C LYS A 192 -14.38 18.00 1.96
N GLN A 193 -13.59 17.40 1.08
CA GLN A 193 -12.17 17.18 1.33
C GLN A 193 -11.40 18.51 1.32
N ILE A 194 -10.40 18.61 2.20
CA ILE A 194 -9.44 19.71 2.23
C ILE A 194 -8.12 19.23 1.59
N THR A 195 -7.48 20.11 0.84
CA THR A 195 -6.11 19.88 0.34
C THR A 195 -5.11 20.29 1.41
N PHE A 196 -4.16 19.40 1.70
CA PHE A 196 -3.05 19.66 2.59
C PHE A 196 -1.75 19.67 1.79
N GLU A 197 -1.11 20.82 1.71
CA GLU A 197 0.14 21.03 0.94
C GLU A 197 1.33 20.37 1.64
N THR A 198 1.24 20.15 2.95
CA THR A 198 2.27 19.47 3.73
C THR A 198 1.71 18.40 4.67
N LEU A 199 2.55 17.42 5.03
CA LEU A 199 2.23 16.45 6.08
C LEU A 199 2.04 17.12 7.46
N GLU A 200 2.69 18.25 7.70
CA GLU A 200 2.53 18.98 8.95
C GLU A 200 1.13 19.57 9.07
N GLU A 201 0.62 20.20 8.00
CA GLU A 201 -0.76 20.70 7.94
C GLU A 201 -1.77 19.58 8.19
N LEU A 202 -1.60 18.43 7.54
CA LEU A 202 -2.45 17.25 7.74
C LEU A 202 -2.42 16.78 9.20
N ARG A 203 -1.22 16.62 9.78
CA ARG A 203 -1.04 16.09 11.14
C ARG A 203 -1.54 17.02 12.24
N ASN A 204 -1.50 18.33 11.98
CA ASN A 204 -1.90 19.37 12.94
C ASN A 204 -3.36 19.80 12.77
N TYR A 205 -4.06 19.32 11.73
CA TYR A 205 -5.46 19.63 11.53
C TYR A 205 -6.31 19.26 12.76
N GLY A 206 -7.07 20.24 13.27
CA GLY A 206 -7.94 20.06 14.44
C GLY A 206 -7.22 19.97 15.80
N LYS A 207 -5.88 20.02 15.83
CA LYS A 207 -5.11 20.11 17.07
C LYS A 207 -4.91 21.59 17.42
N LYS A 208 -5.48 22.02 18.53
CA LYS A 208 -5.18 23.31 19.18
C LYS A 208 -4.17 23.08 20.30
#